data_AF-A0A958SZQ2-F1
#
_entry.id   AF-A0A958SZQ2-F1
#
_cell.length_a   1.000
_cell.length_b   1.000
_cell.length_c   1.000
_cell.angle_alpha   90.00
_cell.angle_beta   90.00
_cell.angle_gamma   90.00
#
_symmetry.space_group_name_H-M   'P 1'
#
loop_
_entity.id
_entity.type
_entity.pdbx_description
1 polymer ?
#
loop_
_entity_poly.entity_id
_entity_poly.type
_entity_poly.pdbx_seq_one_letter_code
_entity_poly.pdbx_strand_id
1 'polypeptide(L)' 'MNFLELAKTRYTTKKYNPERKISEEEIQALKEIVRLSPSSINSQPWKFTFVSEGELKNKLAEVSFFNEPK' A
#
# COMPACT_ATOMS: atom_id res chain seq x y z
N MET A 1 -20.78 -0.57 -4.20
CA MET A 1 -20.02 -1.79 -4.54
C MET A 1 -19.83 -2.59 -3.25
N ASN A 2 -20.04 -3.91 -3.24
CA ASN A 2 -19.84 -4.73 -2.05
C ASN A 2 -18.40 -5.26 -1.98
N PHE A 3 -18.05 -5.93 -0.88
CA PHE A 3 -16.69 -6.43 -0.68
C PHE A 3 -16.27 -7.46 -1.74
N LEU A 4 -17.17 -8.35 -2.17
CA LEU A 4 -16.88 -9.35 -3.19
C LEU A 4 -16.47 -8.70 -4.52
N GLU A 5 -17.18 -7.66 -4.93
CA GLU A 5 -16.87 -6.93 -6.16
C GLU A 5 -15.54 -6.15 -6.04
N LEU A 6 -15.24 -5.59 -4.86
CA LEU A 6 -13.92 -4.96 -4.60
C LEU A 6 -12.79 -5.99 -4.68
N ALA A 7 -12.98 -7.17 -4.10
CA ALA A 7 -11.98 -8.23 -4.13
C ALA A 7 -11.71 -8.75 -5.55
N LYS A 8 -12.73 -8.85 -6.40
CA LYS A 8 -12.59 -9.26 -7.81
C LYS A 8 -11.89 -8.21 -8.68
N THR A 9 -12.19 -6.93 -8.46
CA THR A 9 -11.65 -5.83 -9.28
C THR A 9 -10.22 -5.47 -8.90
N ARG A 10 -9.77 -5.81 -7.69
CA ARG A 10 -8.38 -5.59 -7.26
C ARG A 10 -7.40 -6.42 -8.09
N TYR A 11 -6.41 -5.76 -8.68
CA TYR A 11 -5.34 -6.39 -9.45
C TYR A 11 -3.97 -5.83 -9.03
N THR A 12 -2.89 -6.53 -9.42
CA THR A 12 -1.52 -6.06 -9.22
C THR A 12 -1.18 -5.05 -10.31
N THR A 13 -0.81 -3.83 -9.93
CA THR A 13 -0.30 -2.81 -10.87
C THR A 13 1.20 -2.61 -10.69
N LYS A 14 1.91 -2.33 -11.79
CA LYS A 14 3.35 -2.00 -11.82
C LYS A 14 3.64 -0.61 -12.39
N LYS A 15 2.64 0.03 -13.00
CA LYS A 15 2.77 1.35 -13.61
C LYS A 15 1.76 2.27 -12.93
N TYR A 16 2.27 3.35 -12.36
CA TYR A 16 1.49 4.37 -11.66
C TYR A 16 1.63 5.69 -12.40
N ASN A 17 0.61 6.55 -12.29
CA ASN A 17 0.72 7.93 -12.77
C ASN A 17 1.54 8.75 -11.75
N PRO A 18 2.73 9.29 -12.12
CA PRO A 18 3.59 10.03 -11.18
C PRO A 18 2.95 11.34 -10.67
N GLU A 19 2.08 11.93 -11.48
CA GLU A 19 1.38 13.20 -11.19
C GLU A 19 0.16 13.00 -10.28
N ARG A 20 -0.35 11.77 -10.15
CA ARG A 20 -1.51 11.50 -9.31
C ARG A 20 -1.07 11.19 -7.88
N LYS A 21 -1.61 11.95 -6.93
CA LYS A 21 -1.51 11.65 -5.49
C LYS A 21 -2.84 11.17 -4.94
N ILE A 22 -2.78 10.34 -3.92
CA ILE A 22 -3.92 9.93 -3.10
C ILE A 22 -4.10 11.00 -2.02
N SER A 23 -5.34 11.34 -1.67
CA SER A 23 -5.59 12.35 -0.63
C SER A 23 -5.09 11.86 0.74
N GLU A 24 -4.77 12.77 1.65
CA GLU A 24 -4.33 12.37 2.99
C GLU A 24 -5.46 11.63 3.73
N GLU A 25 -6.70 12.05 3.54
CA GLU A 25 -7.89 11.43 4.13
C GLU A 25 -8.05 9.98 3.65
N GLU A 26 -7.89 9.73 2.35
CA GLU A 26 -7.91 8.38 1.77
C GLU A 26 -6.77 7.52 2.33
N ILE A 27 -5.57 8.07 2.47
CA ILE A 27 -4.43 7.36 3.08
C ILE A 27 -4.71 7.02 4.54
N GLN A 28 -5.26 7.93 5.34
CA GLN A 28 -5.61 7.66 6.74
C GLN A 28 -6.71 6.60 6.85
N ALA A 29 -7.72 6.63 5.99
CA ALA A 29 -8.74 5.59 5.94
C ALA A 29 -8.12 4.21 5.62
N LEU A 30 -7.19 4.12 4.68
CA LEU A 30 -6.49 2.87 4.35
C LEU A 30 -5.64 2.36 5.52
N LYS A 31 -4.92 3.24 6.22
CA LYS A 31 -4.14 2.88 7.42
C LYS A 31 -5.04 2.27 8.48
N GLU A 32 -6.21 2.87 8.71
CA GLU A 32 -7.17 2.40 9.70
C GLU A 32 -7.78 1.04 9.33
N ILE A 33 -8.13 0.84 8.05
CA ILE A 33 -8.61 -0.46 7.54
C ILE A 33 -7.58 -1.56 7.80
N VAL A 34 -6.30 -1.31 7.49
CA VAL A 34 -5.24 -2.31 7.69
C VAL A 34 -5.03 -2.57 9.19
N ARG A 35 -5.05 -1.52 10.03
CA ARG A 35 -4.95 -1.66 11.49
C ARG A 35 -6.06 -2.52 12.10
N LEU A 36 -7.29 -2.40 11.56
CA LEU A 36 -8.47 -3.13 12.02
C LEU A 36 -8.63 -4.53 11.43
N SER A 37 -7.64 -5.01 10.67
CA SER A 37 -7.68 -6.37 10.13
C SER A 37 -7.78 -7.41 11.26
N PRO A 38 -8.47 -8.55 11.04
CA PRO A 38 -8.50 -9.59 12.04
C PRO A 38 -7.13 -10.23 12.21
N SER A 39 -6.79 -10.62 13.44
CA SER A 39 -5.60 -11.40 13.77
C SER A 39 -5.95 -12.49 14.77
N SER A 40 -5.14 -13.56 14.80
CA SER A 40 -5.28 -14.60 15.82
C SER A 40 -5.29 -13.94 17.20
N ILE A 41 -6.27 -14.32 18.03
CA ILE A 41 -6.50 -13.80 19.39
C ILE A 41 -6.53 -12.26 19.51
N ASN A 42 -6.77 -11.54 18.40
CA ASN A 42 -6.63 -10.09 18.30
C ASN A 42 -5.25 -9.53 18.72
N SER A 43 -4.19 -10.32 18.50
CA SER A 43 -2.80 -9.98 18.87
C SER A 43 -2.23 -8.78 18.11
N GLN A 44 -2.77 -8.46 16.94
CA GLN A 44 -2.35 -7.35 16.07
C GLN A 44 -0.81 -7.25 15.92
N PRO A 45 -0.11 -8.34 15.55
CA PRO A 45 1.35 -8.44 15.66
C PRO A 45 2.08 -7.78 14.49
N TRP A 46 1.51 -6.71 13.92
CA TRP A 46 2.05 -6.00 12.78
C TRP A 46 2.71 -4.68 13.19
N LYS A 47 3.77 -4.32 12.47
CA LYS A 47 4.34 -2.99 12.46
C LYS A 47 4.36 -2.50 11.01
N PHE A 48 3.72 -1.36 10.77
CA PHE A 48 3.66 -0.75 9.45
C PHE A 48 4.62 0.42 9.38
N THR A 49 5.46 0.44 8.34
CA THR A 49 6.27 1.60 7.95
C THR A 49 5.68 2.15 6.65
N PHE A 50 5.16 3.38 6.69
CA PHE A 50 4.62 4.05 5.51
C PHE A 50 5.68 5.00 4.93
N VAL A 51 6.10 4.75 3.70
CA VAL A 51 7.11 5.56 3.01
C VAL A 51 6.45 6.44 1.96
N SER A 52 6.50 7.75 2.14
CA SER A 52 5.99 8.75 1.19
C SER A 52 7.09 9.47 0.42
N GLU A 53 8.25 9.68 1.06
CA GLU A 53 9.40 10.40 0.54
C GLU A 53 9.97 9.78 -0.75
N GLY A 54 10.19 10.62 -1.76
CA GLY A 54 10.66 10.18 -3.08
C GLY A 54 12.07 9.60 -3.06
N GLU A 55 13.01 10.26 -2.38
CA GLU A 55 14.40 9.80 -2.31
C GLU A 55 14.50 8.42 -1.65
N LEU A 56 13.79 8.21 -0.53
CA LEU A 56 13.76 6.92 0.13
C LEU A 56 13.11 5.82 -0.72
N LYS A 57 12.05 6.15 -1.47
CA LYS A 57 11.45 5.21 -2.45
C LYS A 57 12.45 4.78 -3.52
N ASN A 58 13.24 5.71 -4.05
CA ASN A 58 14.25 5.41 -5.07
C ASN A 58 15.34 4.47 -4.50
N LYS A 59 15.87 4.78 -3.31
CA LYS A 59 16.84 3.91 -2.61
C LYS A 59 16.28 2.50 -2.38
N LEU A 60 15.00 2.38 -2.02
CA LEU A 60 14.35 1.09 -1.86
C LEU A 60 14.12 0.36 -3.19
N ALA A 61 13.86 1.10 -4.27
CA ALA A 61 13.67 0.54 -5.61
C ALA A 61 14.95 -0.14 -6.14
N GLU A 62 16.12 0.49 -5.94
CA GLU A 62 17.44 -0.05 -6.34
C GLU A 62 17.72 -1.45 -5.78
N VAL A 63 17.25 -1.73 -4.56
CA VAL A 63 17.43 -3.03 -3.89
C VAL A 63 16.20 -3.95 -4.03
N SER A 64 15.16 -3.51 -4.74
CA SER A 64 13.94 -4.26 -4.98
C SER A 64 13.93 -4.82 -6.40
N PHE A 65 14.21 -6.12 -6.51
CA PHE A 65 14.53 -6.85 -7.74
C PHE A 65 13.72 -6.50 -9.01
N PHE A 66 12.43 -6.14 -8.89
CA PHE A 66 11.54 -5.87 -10.03
C PHE A 66 11.07 -4.40 -10.14
N ASN A 67 11.58 -3.48 -9.31
CA ASN A 67 11.07 -2.11 -9.22
C ASN A 67 11.87 -1.10 -10.05
N GLU A 68 13.13 -1.40 -10.38
CA GLU A 68 13.89 -0.67 -11.39
C GLU A 68 13.77 -1.37 -12.76
N PRO A 69 13.56 -0.64 -13.87
CA PRO A 69 13.76 -1.21 -15.20
C PRO A 69 15.23 -1.62 -15.34
N LYS A 70 15.46 -2.87 -15.75
CA LYS A 70 16.79 -3.31 -16.19
C LYS A 70 17.13 -2.72 -17.56
#